data_AF-A0A7V0PJA2-F1
#
_entry.id   AF-A0A7V0PJA2-F1
#
_cell.length_a   1.000
_cell.length_b   1.000
_cell.length_c   1.000
_cell.angle_alpha   90.00
_cell.angle_beta   90.00
_cell.angle_gamma   90.00
#
_symmetry.space_group_name_H-M   'P 1'
#
loop_
_entity.id
_entity.type
_entity.pdbx_description
1 polymer ?
#
loop_
_entity_poly.entity_id
_entity_poly.type
_entity_poly.pdbx_seq_one_letter_code
_entity_poly.pdbx_strand_id
1 'polypeptide(L)' 'MPSFPRFLFRVKDRYIEEEAKKMVEAFGIKDIEIRRDDTIKDAWLEDNVALKTTYGLDDIREYLEELTGKK' A
#
# COMPACT_ATOMS: atom_id res chain seq x y z
N MET A 1 -15.99 7.94 15.68
CA MET A 1 -15.56 6.58 15.27
C MET A 1 -14.14 6.72 14.73
N PRO A 2 -13.19 5.82 15.05
CA PRO A 2 -11.91 5.84 14.36
C PRO A 2 -12.18 5.61 12.87
N SER A 3 -11.83 6.58 12.03
CA SER A 3 -11.81 6.39 10.58
C SER A 3 -10.69 5.40 10.29
N PHE A 4 -11.02 4.17 9.96
CA PHE A 4 -10.03 3.24 9.45
C PHE A 4 -9.58 3.72 8.07
N PRO A 5 -8.27 3.77 7.81
CA PRO A 5 -7.79 4.17 6.50
C PRO A 5 -8.28 3.18 5.45
N ARG A 6 -8.60 3.68 4.25
CA ARG A 6 -8.98 2.82 3.12
C ARG A 6 -7.91 1.75 2.87
N PHE A 7 -6.64 2.12 2.91
CA PHE A 7 -5.54 1.21 2.62
C PHE A 7 -4.77 0.80 3.87
N LEU A 8 -4.43 -0.49 3.94
CA LEU A 8 -3.39 -0.99 4.84
C LEU A 8 -2.26 -1.58 3.99
N PHE A 9 -1.10 -0.94 4.04
CA PHE A 9 0.10 -1.35 3.32
C PHE A 9 1.08 -2.01 4.29
N ARG A 10 1.10 -3.35 4.30
CA ARG A 10 2.06 -4.13 5.07
C ARG A 10 3.37 -4.26 4.32
N VAL A 11 4.48 -4.09 5.01
CA VAL A 11 5.83 -4.15 4.44
C VAL A 11 6.74 -5.00 5.32
N LYS A 12 7.58 -5.84 4.71
CA LYS A 12 8.46 -6.76 5.42
C LYS A 12 9.52 -6.05 6.26
N ASP A 13 10.17 -5.05 5.69
CA ASP A 13 11.31 -4.39 6.31
C ASP A 13 11.32 -2.88 6.03
N ARG A 14 12.32 -2.20 6.59
CA ARG A 14 12.49 -0.75 6.46
C ARG A 14 12.80 -0.33 5.03
N TYR A 15 13.48 -1.14 4.23
CA TYR A 15 13.79 -0.80 2.86
C TYR A 15 12.49 -0.73 2.03
N ILE A 16 11.64 -1.75 2.17
CA ILE A 16 10.32 -1.79 1.53
C ILE A 16 9.40 -0.67 2.07
N GLU A 17 9.46 -0.36 3.37
CA GLU A 17 8.71 0.75 3.97
C GLU A 17 9.02 2.10 3.30
N GLU A 18 10.29 2.40 3.04
CA GLU A 18 10.68 3.65 2.39
C GLU A 18 10.23 3.70 0.92
N GLU A 19 10.28 2.58 0.20
CA GLU A 19 9.76 2.49 -1.16
C GLU A 19 8.23 2.65 -1.19
N ALA A 20 7.51 2.03 -0.24
CA ALA A 20 6.08 2.20 -0.07
C ALA A 20 5.70 3.66 0.20
N LYS A 21 6.43 4.37 1.08
CA LYS A 21 6.21 5.80 1.36
C LYS A 21 6.35 6.67 0.11
N LYS A 22 7.44 6.50 -0.65
CA LYS A 22 7.64 7.23 -1.91
C LYS A 22 6.54 6.95 -2.91
N MET A 23 6.11 5.70 -3.01
CA MET A 23 5.04 5.28 -3.91
C MET A 23 3.71 5.96 -3.56
N VAL A 24 3.28 5.89 -2.30
CA VAL A 24 2.01 6.53 -1.87
C VAL A 24 2.06 8.04 -2.00
N GLU A 25 3.20 8.67 -1.74
CA GLU A 25 3.41 10.11 -1.93
C GLU A 25 3.31 10.49 -3.42
N ALA A 26 3.99 9.76 -4.30
CA ALA A 26 3.95 9.99 -5.75
C ALA A 26 2.52 9.87 -6.30
N PHE A 27 1.75 8.90 -5.80
CA PHE A 27 0.34 8.74 -6.17
C PHE A 27 -0.59 9.72 -5.47
N GLY A 28 -0.17 10.37 -4.38
CA GLY A 28 -0.97 11.33 -3.63
C GLY A 28 -2.01 10.69 -2.70
N ILE A 29 -1.74 9.45 -2.27
CA ILE A 29 -2.62 8.66 -1.42
C ILE A 29 -2.41 9.08 0.03
N LYS A 30 -3.46 9.63 0.66
CA LYS A 30 -3.43 10.10 2.05
C LYS A 30 -4.14 9.18 3.03
N ASP A 31 -5.04 8.35 2.53
CA ASP A 31 -5.90 7.48 3.34
C ASP A 31 -5.30 6.07 3.45
N ILE A 32 -4.08 6.00 3.99
CA ILE A 32 -3.28 4.78 4.06
C ILE A 32 -2.52 4.65 5.38
N GLU A 33 -2.53 3.46 5.95
CA GLU A 33 -1.63 3.06 7.04
C GLU A 33 -0.52 2.19 6.46
N ILE A 34 0.75 2.54 6.70
CA ILE A 34 1.90 1.70 6.37
C ILE A 34 2.39 1.03 7.65
N ARG A 35 2.46 -0.31 7.66
CA ARG A 35 2.83 -1.09 8.84
C ARG A 35 3.90 -2.12 8.51
N ARG A 36 4.96 -2.17 9.32
CA ARG A 36 5.95 -3.25 9.25
C ARG A 36 5.37 -4.55 9.82
N ASP A 37 5.52 -5.62 9.07
CA ASP A 37 5.09 -6.97 9.41
C ASP A 37 6.20 -7.95 8.99
N ASP A 38 6.93 -8.49 9.97
CA ASP A 38 8.04 -9.40 9.69
C ASP A 38 7.57 -10.83 9.37
N THR A 39 6.26 -11.10 9.39
CA THR A 39 5.71 -12.41 9.03
C THR A 39 5.43 -12.54 7.54
N ILE A 40 5.38 -11.43 6.80
CA ILE A 40 5.16 -11.44 5.34
C ILE A 40 6.48 -11.57 4.56
N LYS A 41 6.38 -12.00 3.30
CA LYS A 41 7.55 -12.20 2.43
C LYS A 41 8.09 -10.88 1.86
N ASP A 42 7.19 -9.97 1.51
CA ASP A 42 7.49 -8.75 0.77
C ASP A 42 6.59 -7.57 1.20
N ALA A 43 5.50 -7.29 0.47
CA ALA A 43 4.64 -6.15 0.67
C ALA A 43 3.21 -6.50 0.26
N TRP A 44 2.22 -6.20 1.09
CA TRP A 44 0.81 -6.47 0.83
C TRP A 44 0.03 -5.16 0.94
N LEU A 45 -0.88 -4.89 0.01
CA LEU A 45 -1.80 -3.77 0.07
C LEU A 45 -3.23 -4.29 0.21
N GLU A 46 -3.87 -4.00 1.33
CA GLU A 46 -5.29 -4.27 1.55
C GLU A 46 -6.09 -3.00 1.22
N ASP A 47 -6.99 -3.07 0.25
CA ASP A 47 -8.01 -2.03 0.00
C ASP A 47 -9.32 -2.45 0.68
N ASN A 48 -9.60 -1.82 1.83
CA ASN A 48 -10.78 -2.10 2.63
C ASN A 48 -12.10 -1.71 1.95
N VAL A 49 -12.05 -0.81 0.96
CA VAL A 49 -13.23 -0.39 0.19
C VAL A 49 -13.50 -1.37 -0.94
N ALA A 50 -12.46 -1.82 -1.64
CA ALA A 50 -12.58 -2.79 -2.73
C ALA A 50 -12.65 -4.25 -2.24
N LEU A 51 -12.39 -4.50 -0.95
CA LEU A 51 -12.26 -5.83 -0.35
C LEU A 51 -11.24 -6.71 -1.11
N LYS A 52 -10.12 -6.10 -1.50
CA LYS A 52 -9.07 -6.73 -2.31
C LYS A 52 -7.73 -6.62 -1.59
N THR A 53 -6.92 -7.68 -1.68
CA THR A 53 -5.51 -7.66 -1.28
C THR A 53 -4.62 -7.85 -2.51
N THR A 54 -3.64 -6.98 -2.68
CA THR A 54 -2.61 -7.04 -3.73
C THR A 54 -1.27 -7.36 -3.09
N TYR A 55 -0.45 -8.21 -3.71
CA TYR A 55 0.78 -8.75 -3.15
C TYR A 55 1.97 -8.38 -4.04
N GLY A 56 3.11 -8.01 -3.44
CA GLY A 56 4.31 -7.61 -4.16
C GLY A 56 4.31 -6.14 -4.57
N LEU A 57 5.47 -5.48 -4.51
CA LEU A 57 5.57 -4.04 -4.76
C LEU A 57 5.18 -3.62 -6.18
N ASP A 58 5.50 -4.44 -7.18
CA ASP A 58 5.22 -4.10 -8.58
C ASP A 58 3.71 -4.18 -8.89
N ASP A 59 3.05 -5.27 -8.51
CA ASP A 59 1.59 -5.41 -8.64
C ASP A 59 0.85 -4.32 -7.83
N ILE A 60 1.36 -3.97 -6.65
CA ILE A 60 0.81 -2.87 -5.85
C ILE A 60 0.98 -1.53 -6.58
N ARG A 61 2.13 -1.28 -7.20
CA ARG A 61 2.36 -0.07 -7.99
C ARG A 61 1.36 0.00 -9.14
N GLU A 62 1.25 -1.05 -9.94
CA GLU A 62 0.30 -1.11 -11.07
C GLU A 62 -1.14 -0.87 -10.61
N TYR A 63 -1.54 -1.51 -9.51
CA TYR A 63 -2.87 -1.33 -8.95
C TYR A 63 -3.15 0.12 -8.49
N LEU A 64 -2.19 0.76 -7.83
CA LEU A 64 -2.33 2.15 -7.39
C LEU A 64 -2.29 3.13 -8.58
N GLU A 65 -1.52 2.81 -9.62
CA GLU A 65 -1.45 3.55 -10.88
C GLU A 65 -2.81 3.56 -11.58
N GLU A 66 -3.40 2.38 -11.77
CA GLU A 66 -4.74 2.20 -12.33
C GLU A 66 -5.80 2.95 -11.51
N LEU A 67 -5.73 2.86 -10.18
CA LEU A 67 -6.70 3.49 -9.30
C LEU A 67 -6.63 5.01 -9.31
N THR A 68 -5.43 5.58 -9.41
CA THR A 68 -5.23 7.04 -9.39
C THR A 68 -5.27 7.67 -10.78
N GLY A 69 -5.33 6.88 -11.85
CA GLY A 69 -5.36 7.34 -13.23
C GLY A 69 -4.05 8.04 -13.66
N LYS A 70 -2.96 7.81 -12.93
CA LYS A 70 -1.63 8.40 -13.19
C LYS A 70 -0.81 7.44 -14.06
N LYS A 71 -0.96 7.51 -15.38
CA LYS A 71 -0.03 6.85 -16.33
C LYS A 71 1.21 7.69 -16.60
#